data_AF-A0A7Y6ZG36-F1
#
_entry.id   AF-A0A7Y6ZG36-F1
#
_cell.length_a   1.000
_cell.length_b   1.000
_cell.length_c   1.000
_cell.angle_alpha   90.00
_cell.angle_beta   90.00
_cell.angle_gamma   90.00
#
_symmetry.space_group_name_H-M   'P 1'
#
loop_
_entity.id
_entity.type
_entity.pdbx_description
1 polymer ?
#
loop_
_entity_poly.entity_id
_entity_poly.type
_entity_poly.pdbx_seq_one_letter_code
_entity_poly.pdbx_strand_id
1 'polypeptide(L)'
;PESKMMAGRESERVNSREVDRKTDQWVDAMLEKQKTPGSFTRAQCITDTINLGAIALRAGKKVSFDANLVKITNDEEANQLLTREYRSGWEI
;
A
#
# COMPACT_ATOMS: atom_id res chain seq x y z
N PRO A 1 28.50 -12.60 18.78
CA PRO A 1 27.84 -11.98 17.59
C PRO A 1 26.31 -12.15 17.60
N GLU A 2 25.80 -13.34 17.93
CA GLU A 2 24.35 -13.62 17.98
C GLU A 2 23.60 -12.96 19.14
N SER A 3 24.24 -12.82 20.31
CA SER A 3 23.62 -12.20 21.50
C SER A 3 23.18 -10.74 21.28
N LYS A 4 23.86 -9.99 20.41
CA LYS A 4 23.45 -8.61 20.06
C LYS A 4 22.29 -8.56 19.06
N MET A 5 22.03 -9.62 18.29
CA MET A 5 20.91 -9.68 17.34
C MET A 5 19.57 -10.04 18.01
N MET A 6 19.59 -10.74 19.15
CA MET A 6 18.38 -11.06 19.91
C MET A 6 17.89 -9.90 20.80
N ALA A 7 18.80 -9.03 21.24
CA ALA A 7 18.45 -7.91 22.12
C ALA A 7 17.48 -6.89 21.48
N GLY A 8 17.54 -6.69 20.15
CA GLY A 8 16.62 -5.80 19.43
C GLY A 8 15.19 -6.34 19.34
N ARG A 9 15.03 -7.68 19.24
CA ARG A 9 13.71 -8.32 19.08
C ARG A 9 12.84 -8.22 20.34
N GLU A 10 13.44 -8.20 21.52
CA GLU A 10 12.67 -8.04 22.76
C GLU A 10 12.22 -6.59 22.98
N SER A 11 13.06 -5.59 22.65
CA SER A 11 12.68 -4.18 22.73
C SER A 11 11.59 -3.78 21.74
N GLU A 12 11.43 -4.52 20.64
CA GLU A 12 10.36 -4.31 19.65
C GLU A 12 9.08 -5.10 19.96
N ARG A 13 9.08 -5.92 21.03
CA ARG A 13 7.93 -6.76 21.36
C ARG A 13 6.80 -5.92 21.94
N VAL A 14 5.87 -5.53 21.07
CA VAL A 14 4.68 -4.78 21.45
C VAL A 14 3.77 -5.64 22.33
N ASN A 15 3.52 -5.21 23.57
CA ASN A 15 2.50 -5.82 24.43
C ASN A 15 1.12 -5.43 23.92
N SER A 16 0.47 -6.32 23.16
CA SER A 16 -0.84 -6.05 22.55
C SER A 16 -1.93 -5.67 23.58
N ARG A 17 -1.78 -6.01 24.86
CA ARG A 17 -2.75 -5.62 25.90
C ARG A 17 -2.64 -4.15 26.32
N GLU A 18 -1.48 -3.53 26.11
CA GLU A 18 -1.17 -2.16 26.51
C GLU A 18 -1.20 -1.16 25.34
N VAL A 19 -1.48 -1.62 24.13
CA VAL A 19 -1.61 -0.76 22.95
C VAL A 19 -2.91 0.04 23.04
N ASP A 20 -2.78 1.37 23.07
CA ASP A 20 -3.88 2.28 22.76
C ASP A 20 -4.28 2.09 21.28
N ARG A 21 -5.48 1.55 21.08
CA ARG A 21 -6.02 1.22 19.75
C ARG A 21 -6.73 2.40 19.10
N LYS A 22 -6.96 3.50 19.84
CA LYS A 22 -7.65 4.69 19.33
C LYS A 22 -8.96 4.35 18.61
N THR A 23 -9.69 3.37 19.15
CA THR A 23 -10.88 2.77 18.51
C THR A 23 -11.94 3.82 18.19
N ASP A 24 -12.04 4.85 19.03
CA ASP A 24 -13.02 5.94 18.90
C ASP A 24 -12.74 6.84 17.69
N GLN A 25 -11.49 6.90 17.19
CA GLN A 25 -11.13 7.76 16.05
C GLN A 25 -11.93 7.48 14.79
N TRP A 26 -12.36 6.24 14.60
CA TRP A 26 -13.19 5.89 13.45
C TRP A 26 -14.62 6.40 13.63
N VAL A 27 -15.18 6.27 14.84
CA VAL A 27 -16.52 6.77 15.18
C VAL A 27 -16.55 8.30 15.11
N ASP A 28 -15.56 8.97 15.70
CA ASP A 28 -15.43 10.43 15.68
C ASP A 28 -15.34 10.95 14.24
N ALA A 29 -14.49 10.34 13.41
CA ALA A 29 -14.37 10.72 12.00
C ALA A 29 -15.69 10.56 11.22
N MET A 30 -16.49 9.54 11.53
CA MET A 30 -17.82 9.37 10.92
C MET A 30 -18.80 10.47 11.35
N LEU A 31 -18.86 10.76 12.65
CA LEU A 31 -19.76 11.78 13.20
C LEU A 31 -19.39 13.19 12.72
N GLU A 32 -18.10 13.50 12.69
CA GLU A 32 -17.56 14.79 12.26
C GLU A 32 -17.40 14.92 10.74
N LYS A 33 -17.72 13.86 9.99
CA LYS A 33 -17.56 13.76 8.53
C LYS A 33 -16.12 14.08 8.08
N GLN A 34 -15.14 13.64 8.87
CA GLN A 34 -13.72 13.80 8.59
C GLN A 34 -13.10 12.49 8.06
N LYS A 35 -11.95 12.62 7.40
CA LYS A 35 -11.18 11.46 6.95
C LYS A 35 -10.31 10.95 8.08
N THR A 36 -10.32 9.63 8.30
CA THR A 36 -9.35 9.00 9.21
C THR A 36 -7.94 9.01 8.62
N PRO A 37 -6.89 8.81 9.45
CA PRO A 37 -5.55 8.57 8.97
C PRO A 37 -5.44 7.41 7.96
N GLY A 38 -6.34 6.42 8.04
CA GLY A 38 -6.46 5.28 7.12
C GLY A 38 -7.25 5.54 5.85
N SER A 39 -7.47 6.80 5.45
CA SER A 39 -8.19 7.11 4.21
C SER A 39 -7.50 6.56 2.96
N PHE A 40 -8.24 5.87 2.09
CA PHE A 40 -7.75 5.39 0.80
C PHE A 40 -7.17 6.51 -0.07
N THR A 41 -7.79 7.70 -0.08
CA THR A 41 -7.26 8.85 -0.83
C THR A 41 -5.89 9.31 -0.35
N ARG A 42 -5.58 9.12 0.93
CA ARG A 42 -4.25 9.42 1.49
C ARG A 42 -3.27 8.29 1.17
N ALA A 43 -3.72 7.03 1.21
CA ALA A 43 -2.90 5.88 0.90
C ALA A 43 -2.55 5.76 -0.60
N GLN A 44 -3.40 6.28 -1.48
CA GLN A 44 -3.31 6.14 -2.94
C GLN A 44 -1.91 6.50 -3.47
N CYS A 45 -1.38 7.69 -3.16
CA CYS A 45 -0.08 8.11 -3.67
C CYS A 45 1.06 7.17 -3.27
N ILE A 46 1.01 6.61 -2.05
CA ILE A 46 2.02 5.67 -1.55
C ILE A 46 1.88 4.34 -2.28
N THR A 47 0.66 3.82 -2.38
CA THR A 47 0.36 2.57 -3.08
C THR A 47 0.78 2.65 -4.55
N ASP A 48 0.42 3.74 -5.24
CA ASP A 48 0.76 3.97 -6.65
C ASP A 48 2.27 4.02 -6.85
N THR A 49 3.00 4.73 -5.98
CA THR A 49 4.47 4.84 -6.07
C THR A 49 5.14 3.47 -5.98
N ILE A 50 4.73 2.64 -5.01
CA ILE A 50 5.32 1.31 -4.81
C ILE A 50 4.97 0.38 -5.98
N ASN A 51 3.71 0.39 -6.43
CA ASN A 51 3.26 -0.45 -7.53
C ASN A 51 3.93 -0.06 -8.86
N LEU A 52 3.96 1.22 -9.20
CA LEU A 52 4.63 1.72 -10.42
C LEU A 52 6.14 1.48 -10.37
N GLY A 53 6.75 1.57 -9.19
CA GLY A 53 8.16 1.19 -8.99
C GLY A 53 8.40 -0.29 -9.29
N ALA A 54 7.53 -1.18 -8.80
CA ALA A 54 7.61 -2.60 -9.10
C ALA A 54 7.43 -2.91 -10.59
N ILE A 55 6.52 -2.19 -11.26
CA ILE A 55 6.33 -2.30 -12.71
C ILE A 55 7.58 -1.83 -13.46
N ALA A 56 8.15 -0.69 -13.10
CA ALA A 56 9.38 -0.19 -13.72
C ALA A 56 10.54 -1.18 -13.61
N LEU A 57 10.68 -1.83 -12.44
CA LEU A 57 11.69 -2.87 -12.22
C LEU A 57 11.47 -4.10 -13.09
N ARG A 58 10.21 -4.53 -13.27
CA ARG A 58 9.86 -5.68 -14.14
C ARG A 58 10.03 -5.35 -15.63
N ALA A 59 9.70 -4.13 -16.03
CA ALA A 59 9.87 -3.66 -17.41
C ALA A 59 11.33 -3.29 -17.73
N GLY A 60 12.21 -3.19 -16.73
CA GLY A 60 13.62 -2.82 -16.90
C GLY A 60 13.84 -1.37 -17.36
N LYS A 61 12.82 -0.51 -17.25
CA LYS A 61 12.87 0.89 -17.70
C LYS A 61 11.91 1.77 -16.91
N LYS A 62 12.13 3.08 -16.98
CA LYS A 62 11.22 4.07 -16.39
C LYS A 62 9.86 4.02 -17.10
N VAL A 63 8.77 3.99 -16.33
CA VAL A 63 7.39 4.08 -16.83
C VAL A 63 6.82 5.47 -16.59
N SER A 64 6.05 5.96 -17.55
CA SER A 64 5.24 7.18 -17.48
C SER A 64 3.78 6.76 -17.36
N PHE A 65 3.11 7.19 -16.30
CA PHE A 65 1.75 6.78 -15.97
C PHE A 65 0.81 7.98 -15.98
N ASP A 66 -0.33 7.84 -16.66
CA ASP A 66 -1.45 8.78 -16.60
C ASP A 66 -2.52 8.23 -15.63
N ALA A 67 -2.69 8.90 -14.50
CA ALA A 67 -3.63 8.50 -13.46
C ALA A 67 -5.10 8.69 -13.84
N ASN A 68 -5.42 9.60 -14.78
CA ASN A 68 -6.80 9.81 -15.22
C ASN A 68 -7.24 8.69 -16.17
N LEU A 69 -6.32 8.19 -16.99
CA LEU A 69 -6.56 7.09 -17.91
C LEU A 69 -6.23 5.72 -17.30
N VAL A 70 -5.56 5.69 -16.15
CA VAL A 70 -5.00 4.48 -15.50
C VAL A 70 -4.17 3.69 -16.52
N LYS A 71 -3.22 4.38 -17.19
CA LYS A 71 -2.46 3.81 -18.31
C LYS A 71 -0.98 4.21 -18.27
N ILE A 72 -0.11 3.26 -18.59
CA ILE A 72 1.30 3.52 -18.90
C ILE A 72 1.40 3.97 -20.36
N THR A 73 1.94 5.16 -20.57
CA THR A 73 1.89 5.88 -21.87
C THR A 73 3.13 5.69 -22.73
N ASN A 74 4.23 5.21 -22.16
CA ASN A 74 5.52 5.05 -22.85
C ASN A 74 5.92 3.58 -23.05
N ASP A 75 5.08 2.64 -22.64
CA ASP A 75 5.32 1.20 -22.76
C ASP A 75 4.00 0.42 -22.76
N GLU A 76 3.52 0.05 -23.95
CA GLU A 76 2.21 -0.60 -24.08
C GLU A 76 2.20 -1.98 -23.40
N GLU A 77 3.31 -2.74 -23.51
CA GLU A 77 3.44 -4.07 -22.91
C GLU A 77 3.35 -4.03 -21.38
N ALA A 78 3.90 -3.00 -20.73
CA ALA A 78 3.84 -2.87 -19.28
C ALA A 78 2.41 -2.66 -18.74
N ASN A 79 1.44 -2.27 -19.58
CA ASN A 79 0.04 -2.17 -19.14
C ASN A 79 -0.52 -3.51 -18.66
N GLN A 80 0.01 -4.64 -19.13
CA GLN A 80 -0.38 -5.97 -18.63
C GLN A 80 -0.09 -6.16 -17.13
N LEU A 81 0.84 -5.37 -16.58
CA LEU A 81 1.26 -5.42 -15.17
C LEU A 81 0.41 -4.52 -14.26
N LEU A 82 -0.45 -3.66 -14.82
CA LEU A 82 -1.38 -2.82 -14.05
C LEU A 82 -2.56 -3.63 -13.50
N THR A 83 -2.87 -4.76 -14.14
CA THR A 83 -3.97 -5.63 -13.76
C THR A 83 -3.49 -7.06 -13.56
N ARG A 84 -4.40 -7.91 -13.11
CA ARG A 84 -4.17 -9.33 -12.93
C ARG A 84 -5.34 -10.08 -13.53
N GLU A 85 -5.03 -11.13 -14.29
CA GLU A 85 -6.03 -12.13 -14.62
C GLU A 85 -6.42 -12.89 -13.35
N TYR A 86 -7.66 -12.70 -12.91
CA TYR A 86 -8.21 -13.39 -11.75
C TYR A 86 -8.56 -14.83 -12.12
N ARG A 87 -8.49 -15.71 -11.12
CA ARG A 87 -8.96 -17.09 -11.26
C ARG A 87 -10.48 -17.11 -11.47
N SER A 88 -10.98 -18.15 -12.12
CA SER A 88 -12.43 -18.34 -12.28
C SER A 88 -13.16 -18.30 -10.92
N GLY A 89 -14.27 -17.56 -10.86
CA GLY A 89 -15.08 -17.32 -9.67
C GLY A 89 -14.56 -16.20 -8.75
N TRP A 90 -13.57 -15.43 -9.20
CA TRP A 90 -13.02 -14.24 -8.51
C TRP A 90 -12.94 -13.03 -9.44
N GLU A 91 -13.84 -12.96 -10.42
CA GLU A 91 -13.99 -11.82 -11.32
C GLU A 91 -14.41 -10.57 -10.51
N ILE A 92 -13.79 -9.42 -10.81
CA ILE A 92 -14.11 -8.11 -10.20
C ILE A 92 -15.22 -7.43 -10.98
#